data_AF-A0A8B7MVI4-F1
#
_entry.id   AF-A0A8B7MVI4-F1
#
_cell.length_a   1.000
_cell.length_b   1.000
_cell.length_c   1.000
_cell.angle_alpha   90.00
_cell.angle_beta   90.00
_cell.angle_gamma   90.00
#
_symmetry.space_group_name_H-M   'P 1'
#
loop_
_entity.id
_entity.type
_entity.pdbx_description
1 polymer ?
#
loop_
_entity_poly.entity_id
_entity_poly.type
_entity_poly.pdbx_seq_one_letter_code
_entity_poly.pdbx_strand_id
1 'polypeptide(L)'
;MAAASLISALSLSPLDPSKTLRTSLEELPLRSPRFFFKRRKLPSLTPLLLSNGNGSLKRVESVSSNHLSAAPVGTGNYEFLDSVAEVELRLDIGALDIQSSSDIFVDVDETSLLIRVKASGSLINLMETNRLFDKIRPSETVWYIDEDQLVVNLKKYDTELKWPDIKESWDSLTSGILQLLKGTSIYIIGDSTEINQEVAKELATGIGYTPLYTSELLERYAKKSIDSWVVSEGADSVSEAEGAVLEGLSSHVRAVVATLGGLHGAARRPDKWRHLYAGFTVWLSKSEAPDEASAKEEARRHIKDGSLAYTNAEVVVKLGGWDLKHARDVAQGCLSALKQLILPDKQLTGKKSLYIRLGCRGDWPNIKPPGWDPSSGVDPCPES
;
A
#
# COMPACT_ATOMS: atom_id res chain seq x y z
N MET A 1 23.02 19.72 -2.81
CA MET A 1 22.80 18.67 -1.80
C MET A 1 21.57 19.05 -1.01
N ALA A 2 20.42 18.51 -1.39
CA ALA A 2 19.12 18.81 -0.79
C ALA A 2 18.56 17.48 -0.25
N ALA A 3 18.06 17.52 0.99
CA ALA A 3 17.51 16.36 1.68
C ALA A 3 16.24 15.87 0.96
N ALA A 4 16.17 14.55 0.74
CA ALA A 4 14.97 13.90 0.23
C ALA A 4 13.87 13.96 1.31
N SER A 5 12.84 14.76 1.06
CA SER A 5 11.60 14.73 1.85
C SER A 5 10.63 13.75 1.16
N LEU A 6 10.35 12.64 1.82
CA LEU A 6 9.42 11.61 1.36
C LEU A 6 8.20 11.64 2.25
N ILE A 7 7.08 12.08 1.71
CA ILE A 7 5.81 12.11 2.42
C ILE A 7 4.70 11.74 1.43
N SER A 8 3.92 10.74 1.80
CA SER A 8 2.80 10.21 1.00
C SER A 8 1.51 10.97 1.24
N ALA A 9 0.95 11.64 0.25
CA ALA A 9 -0.34 12.29 0.40
C ALA A 9 -1.32 11.82 -0.67
N LEU A 10 -2.38 11.13 -0.22
CA LEU A 10 -3.53 10.84 -1.06
C LEU A 10 -4.39 12.08 -1.34
N SER A 11 -5.03 12.06 -2.50
CA SER A 11 -6.20 12.84 -2.85
C SER A 11 -7.35 11.86 -2.99
N LEU A 12 -8.30 11.87 -2.03
CA LEU A 12 -9.56 11.15 -2.17
C LEU A 12 -10.45 11.94 -3.14
N SER A 13 -10.85 11.33 -4.26
CA SER A 13 -11.97 11.82 -5.06
C SER A 13 -13.28 11.20 -4.55
N PRO A 14 -14.37 11.97 -4.46
CA PRO A 14 -15.70 11.39 -4.52
C PRO A 14 -15.81 10.67 -5.85
N LEU A 15 -16.32 9.45 -5.82
CA LEU A 15 -16.60 8.70 -7.02
C LEU A 15 -17.70 9.42 -7.81
N ASP A 16 -17.31 10.09 -8.90
CA ASP A 16 -18.26 10.79 -9.77
C ASP A 16 -18.90 9.76 -10.72
N PRO A 17 -20.22 9.47 -10.61
CA PRO A 17 -20.88 8.38 -11.33
C PRO A 17 -21.19 8.71 -12.80
N SER A 18 -20.63 9.77 -13.38
CA SER A 18 -21.08 10.35 -14.64
C SER A 18 -20.01 10.38 -15.74
N LYS A 19 -19.34 9.24 -16.00
CA LYS A 19 -18.57 9.06 -17.25
C LYS A 19 -18.94 7.77 -17.96
N THR A 20 -20.21 7.66 -18.32
CA THR A 20 -20.67 6.75 -19.37
C THR A 20 -20.31 7.36 -20.72
N LEU A 21 -19.13 7.02 -21.25
CA LEU A 21 -18.79 7.37 -22.63
C LEU A 21 -19.56 6.46 -23.59
N ARG A 22 -20.58 7.04 -24.23
CA ARG A 22 -21.16 6.52 -25.48
C ARG A 22 -20.08 6.58 -26.56
N THR A 23 -19.56 5.43 -26.98
CA THR A 23 -18.80 5.32 -28.23
C THR A 23 -19.75 4.83 -29.32
N SER A 24 -19.97 5.68 -30.32
CA SER A 24 -20.68 5.31 -31.56
C SER A 24 -19.90 4.22 -32.29
N LEU A 25 -20.59 3.13 -32.59
CA LEU A 25 -20.05 1.95 -33.25
C LEU A 25 -20.12 2.18 -34.77
N GLU A 26 -19.00 2.51 -35.41
CA GLU A 26 -18.86 2.27 -36.85
C GLU A 26 -18.29 0.86 -37.03
N GLU A 27 -19.10 -0.01 -37.65
CA GLU A 27 -18.73 -1.36 -38.02
C GLU A 27 -17.69 -1.34 -39.16
N LEU A 28 -16.50 -1.86 -38.90
CA LEU A 28 -15.61 -2.38 -39.93
C LEU A 28 -15.05 -3.76 -39.52
N PRO A 29 -14.91 -4.70 -40.47
CA PRO A 29 -14.74 -6.11 -40.15
C PRO A 29 -13.29 -6.44 -39.86
N LEU A 30 -12.95 -6.69 -38.58
CA LEU A 30 -11.63 -7.20 -38.20
C LEU A 30 -11.67 -8.71 -37.98
N ARG A 31 -11.08 -9.39 -38.96
CA ARG A 31 -10.76 -10.81 -38.99
C ARG A 31 -9.73 -11.10 -37.90
N SER A 32 -10.17 -11.66 -36.78
CA SER A 32 -9.30 -12.08 -35.68
C SER A 32 -8.53 -13.36 -36.01
N PRO A 33 -7.22 -13.44 -35.78
CA PRO A 33 -6.53 -14.72 -35.67
C PRO A 33 -6.93 -15.35 -34.33
N ARG A 34 -7.66 -16.47 -34.39
CA ARG A 34 -7.98 -17.27 -33.20
C ARG A 34 -6.72 -17.93 -32.67
N PHE A 35 -6.10 -17.33 -31.65
CA PHE A 35 -5.15 -18.05 -30.80
C PHE A 35 -5.94 -18.98 -29.89
N PHE A 36 -5.97 -20.26 -30.26
CA PHE A 36 -6.54 -21.32 -29.42
C PHE A 36 -5.65 -21.54 -28.19
N PHE A 37 -5.99 -20.88 -27.07
CA PHE A 37 -5.52 -21.31 -25.76
C PHE A 37 -6.17 -22.67 -25.43
N LYS A 38 -5.45 -23.77 -25.72
CA LYS A 38 -5.80 -25.07 -25.15
C LYS A 38 -5.65 -24.96 -23.64
N ARG A 39 -6.78 -24.97 -22.94
CA ARG A 39 -6.88 -25.12 -21.48
C ARG A 39 -6.28 -26.47 -21.07
N ARG A 40 -4.96 -26.51 -20.89
CA ARG A 40 -4.28 -27.65 -20.25
C ARG A 40 -4.30 -27.42 -18.75
N LYS A 41 -4.90 -28.36 -18.01
CA LYS A 41 -4.81 -28.42 -16.55
C LYS A 41 -3.33 -28.40 -16.15
N LEU A 42 -2.92 -27.43 -15.35
CA LEU A 42 -1.64 -27.50 -14.63
C LEU A 42 -1.67 -28.73 -13.70
N PRO A 43 -0.54 -29.44 -13.53
CA PRO A 43 -0.47 -30.55 -12.58
C PRO A 43 -0.59 -30.01 -11.14
N SER A 44 -1.39 -30.70 -10.34
CA SER A 44 -1.52 -30.48 -8.90
C SER A 44 -0.19 -30.79 -8.22
N LEU A 45 0.42 -29.79 -7.56
CA LEU A 45 1.50 -30.03 -6.63
C LEU A 45 0.91 -30.64 -5.35
N THR A 46 1.17 -31.93 -5.14
CA THR A 46 0.86 -32.64 -3.89
C THR A 46 1.83 -32.22 -2.79
N PRO A 47 1.37 -32.03 -1.54
CA PRO A 47 2.24 -31.71 -0.42
C PRO A 47 2.95 -32.97 0.06
N LEU A 48 4.27 -32.88 0.27
CA LEU A 48 5.05 -33.90 0.96
C LEU A 48 4.72 -33.86 2.46
N LEU A 49 4.00 -34.87 2.91
CA LEU A 49 3.92 -35.29 4.31
C LEU A 49 5.20 -36.04 4.67
N LEU A 50 5.85 -35.64 5.77
CA LEU A 50 6.76 -36.50 6.53
C LEU A 50 6.25 -36.68 7.96
N SER A 51 6.36 -37.93 8.38
CA SER A 51 5.67 -38.60 9.48
C SER A 51 6.27 -38.32 10.86
N ASN A 52 5.38 -38.41 11.85
CA ASN A 52 5.58 -38.51 13.30
C ASN A 52 6.68 -39.48 13.76
N GLY A 53 7.25 -39.14 14.92
CA GLY A 53 7.88 -40.05 15.89
C GLY A 53 7.74 -39.50 17.32
N ASN A 54 7.06 -40.25 18.18
CA ASN A 54 6.58 -39.90 19.53
C ASN A 54 7.65 -39.65 20.60
N GLY A 55 7.32 -38.76 21.55
CA GLY A 55 7.26 -39.11 22.99
C GLY A 55 8.34 -38.54 23.92
N SER A 56 7.94 -37.62 24.83
CA SER A 56 8.04 -37.82 26.29
C SER A 56 7.62 -36.55 27.05
N LEU A 57 6.67 -36.72 27.98
CA LEU A 57 6.34 -35.76 29.04
C LEU A 57 7.46 -35.67 30.08
N LYS A 58 7.72 -34.44 30.55
CA LYS A 58 8.35 -33.97 31.81
C LYS A 58 8.87 -32.55 31.49
N ARG A 59 8.94 -31.55 32.35
CA ARG A 59 8.48 -31.20 33.70
C ARG A 59 8.88 -29.72 33.81
N VAL A 60 8.04 -28.88 34.40
CA VAL A 60 8.34 -27.46 34.67
C VAL A 60 9.62 -27.34 35.49
N GLU A 61 10.54 -26.47 35.07
CA GLU A 61 11.47 -25.76 35.96
C GLU A 61 12.09 -24.54 35.25
N SER A 62 12.06 -23.42 35.97
CA SER A 62 12.58 -22.10 35.64
C SER A 62 14.10 -22.02 35.83
N VAL A 63 14.84 -21.35 34.95
CA VAL A 63 16.09 -20.66 35.31
C VAL A 63 16.28 -19.40 34.45
N SER A 64 16.75 -18.36 35.13
CA SER A 64 16.92 -16.97 34.76
C SER A 64 18.01 -16.67 33.73
N SER A 65 17.77 -15.55 33.04
CA SER A 65 18.67 -14.56 32.45
C SER A 65 20.15 -14.59 32.83
N ASN A 66 20.99 -14.47 31.80
CA ASN A 66 21.88 -13.32 31.55
C ASN A 66 22.75 -13.65 30.34
N HIS A 67 22.71 -12.85 29.28
CA HIS A 67 23.92 -12.41 28.58
C HIS A 67 23.59 -11.22 27.65
N LEU A 68 24.13 -10.09 28.09
CA LEU A 68 24.21 -8.75 27.51
C LEU A 68 24.44 -8.75 25.99
N SER A 69 23.51 -8.14 25.26
CA SER A 69 23.71 -7.75 23.86
C SER A 69 24.22 -6.32 23.82
N ALA A 70 25.41 -6.14 23.24
CA ALA A 70 25.93 -4.83 22.87
C ALA A 70 24.96 -4.17 21.87
N ALA A 71 24.45 -2.99 22.25
CA ALA A 71 23.50 -2.21 21.47
C ALA A 71 24.13 -1.63 20.19
N PRO A 72 23.37 -1.52 19.09
CA PRO A 72 23.63 -0.50 18.08
C PRO A 72 22.95 0.82 18.50
N VAL A 73 23.70 1.91 18.38
CA VAL A 73 23.29 3.28 18.69
C VAL A 73 22.37 3.84 17.61
N GLY A 74 21.19 4.34 18.03
CA GLY A 74 20.49 5.45 17.38
C GLY A 74 19.19 5.12 16.62
N THR A 75 18.07 5.00 17.33
CA THR A 75 16.82 5.77 17.12
C THR A 75 15.77 5.41 18.18
N GLY A 76 15.45 6.36 19.07
CA GLY A 76 14.25 6.38 19.92
C GLY A 76 14.47 6.14 21.41
N ASN A 77 14.70 7.21 22.19
CA ASN A 77 14.65 7.18 23.66
C ASN A 77 13.20 7.11 24.16
N TYR A 78 12.39 6.19 23.62
CA TYR A 78 11.00 6.03 24.03
C TYR A 78 10.56 4.56 24.04
N GLU A 79 9.66 4.24 24.96
CA GLU A 79 8.94 2.98 25.01
C GLU A 79 7.50 3.19 24.51
N PHE A 80 6.99 2.24 23.75
CA PHE A 80 5.65 2.30 23.17
C PHE A 80 4.85 1.05 23.54
N LEU A 81 3.64 1.25 24.03
CA LEU A 81 2.73 0.19 24.44
C LEU A 81 1.35 0.40 23.80
N ASP A 82 0.91 -0.56 22.99
CA ASP A 82 -0.43 -0.57 22.41
C ASP A 82 -1.41 -1.33 23.33
N SER A 83 -2.43 -0.64 23.80
CA SER A 83 -3.57 -1.20 24.52
C SER A 83 -4.83 -1.16 23.64
N VAL A 84 -5.91 -1.80 24.10
CA VAL A 84 -7.16 -1.92 23.30
C VAL A 84 -7.71 -0.54 22.91
N ALA A 85 -7.79 0.39 23.85
CA ALA A 85 -8.41 1.70 23.62
C ALA A 85 -7.42 2.87 23.64
N GLU A 86 -6.17 2.61 24.01
CA GLU A 86 -5.17 3.61 24.36
C GLU A 86 -3.81 3.16 23.86
N VAL A 87 -2.94 4.11 23.53
CA VAL A 87 -1.51 3.85 23.33
C VAL A 87 -0.74 4.68 24.34
N GLU A 88 0.26 4.07 24.96
CA GLU A 88 1.12 4.72 25.95
C GLU A 88 2.52 4.91 25.37
N LEU A 89 3.03 6.13 25.48
CA LEU A 89 4.37 6.53 25.10
C LEU A 89 5.12 6.97 26.35
N ARG A 90 6.23 6.30 26.69
CA ARG A 90 7.12 6.71 27.78
C ARG A 90 8.41 7.28 27.19
N LEU A 91 8.81 8.47 27.61
CA LEU A 91 10.02 9.16 27.17
C LEU A 91 10.95 9.37 28.36
N ASP A 92 12.22 8.98 28.23
CA ASP A 92 13.22 9.24 29.28
C ASP A 92 13.55 10.73 29.32
N ILE A 93 13.35 11.33 30.49
CA ILE A 93 13.64 12.72 30.79
C ILE A 93 14.63 12.88 31.96
N GLY A 94 15.13 11.80 32.56
CA GLY A 94 15.99 11.87 33.75
C GLY A 94 17.35 12.52 33.50
N ALA A 95 17.85 12.47 32.27
CA ALA A 95 19.07 13.17 31.87
C ALA A 95 18.88 14.68 31.66
N LEU A 96 17.65 15.18 31.71
CA LEU A 96 17.30 16.58 31.49
C LEU A 96 17.09 17.27 32.84
N ASP A 97 17.74 18.41 33.05
CA ASP A 97 17.59 19.24 34.24
C ASP A 97 16.24 19.99 34.23
N ILE A 98 15.15 19.24 34.40
CA ILE A 98 13.77 19.74 34.37
C ILE A 98 13.42 20.27 35.75
N GLN A 99 13.11 21.57 35.83
CA GLN A 99 12.85 22.24 37.10
C GLN A 99 11.39 22.12 37.55
N SER A 100 10.45 21.90 36.62
CA SER A 100 9.01 21.82 36.90
C SER A 100 8.22 21.20 35.72
N SER A 101 7.02 20.66 35.98
CA SER A 101 6.09 20.21 34.93
C SER A 101 5.65 21.34 33.98
N SER A 102 5.78 22.60 34.41
CA SER A 102 5.55 23.79 33.56
C SER A 102 6.54 23.94 32.41
N ASP A 103 7.65 23.21 32.45
CA ASP A 103 8.68 23.22 31.41
C ASP A 103 8.38 22.18 30.30
N ILE A 104 7.31 21.38 30.45
CA ILE A 104 6.89 20.37 29.48
C ILE A 104 5.72 20.89 28.65
N PHE A 105 5.83 20.76 27.33
CA PHE A 105 4.82 21.14 26.36
C PHE A 105 4.46 19.91 25.53
N VAL A 106 3.22 19.43 25.70
CA VAL A 106 2.65 18.33 24.91
C VAL A 106 1.54 18.91 24.06
N ASP A 107 1.76 18.97 22.76
CA ASP A 107 0.80 19.41 21.75
C ASP A 107 0.36 18.20 20.92
N VAL A 108 -0.96 18.02 20.83
CA VAL A 108 -1.58 16.80 20.32
C VAL A 108 -2.73 17.19 19.43
N ASP A 109 -2.73 16.64 18.22
CA ASP A 109 -3.82 16.75 17.26
C ASP A 109 -4.29 15.34 16.86
N GLU A 110 -5.36 15.23 16.07
CA GLU A 110 -5.92 13.93 15.65
C GLU A 110 -4.89 13.00 15.03
N THR A 111 -3.87 13.55 14.37
CA THR A 111 -2.87 12.78 13.60
C THR A 111 -1.42 13.18 13.88
N SER A 112 -1.18 14.12 14.78
CA SER A 112 0.16 14.61 15.10
C SER A 112 0.41 14.74 16.60
N LEU A 113 1.68 14.65 16.98
CA LEU A 113 2.15 14.75 18.35
C LEU A 113 3.49 15.51 18.36
N LEU A 114 3.56 16.55 19.16
CA LEU A 114 4.76 17.35 19.40
C LEU A 114 4.99 17.46 20.91
N ILE A 115 6.13 16.96 21.38
CA ILE A 115 6.55 17.01 22.77
C ILE A 115 7.86 17.79 22.85
N ARG A 116 7.84 18.87 23.63
CA ARG A 116 8.98 19.75 23.86
C ARG A 116 9.19 19.95 25.34
N VAL A 117 10.46 20.07 25.73
CA VAL A 117 10.85 20.31 27.12
C VAL A 117 11.82 21.47 27.18
N LYS A 118 11.61 22.38 28.12
CA LYS A 118 12.50 23.49 28.40
C LYS A 118 13.54 23.05 29.43
N ALA A 119 14.79 22.91 29.01
CA ALA A 119 15.91 22.54 29.88
C ALA A 119 17.03 23.58 29.77
N SER A 120 17.57 24.01 30.90
CA SER A 120 18.67 25.00 30.98
C SER A 120 18.41 26.28 30.15
N GLY A 121 17.16 26.72 30.05
CA GLY A 121 16.75 27.91 29.31
C GLY A 121 16.54 27.72 27.80
N SER A 122 16.80 26.53 27.25
CA SER A 122 16.55 26.17 25.84
C SER A 122 15.35 25.24 25.71
N LEU A 123 14.62 25.34 24.60
CA LEU A 123 13.51 24.43 24.26
C LEU A 123 14.03 23.28 23.39
N ILE A 124 13.90 22.05 23.88
CA ILE A 124 14.37 20.82 23.26
C ILE A 124 13.16 20.04 22.74
N ASN A 125 13.20 19.59 21.48
CA ASN A 125 12.18 18.70 20.93
C ASN A 125 12.49 17.26 21.36
N LEU A 126 11.64 16.66 22.18
CA LEU A 126 11.76 15.25 22.58
C LEU A 126 11.16 14.32 21.54
N MET A 127 10.01 14.71 20.99
CA MET A 127 9.29 13.91 20.01
C MET A 127 8.52 14.84 19.08
N GLU A 128 8.65 14.60 17.79
CA GLU A 128 7.83 15.23 16.77
C GLU A 128 7.40 14.14 15.80
N THR A 129 6.10 14.05 15.58
CA THR A 129 5.51 13.22 14.53
C THR A 129 4.29 13.92 13.97
N ASN A 130 4.32 14.18 12.66
CA ASN A 130 3.20 14.78 11.94
C ASN A 130 2.21 13.72 11.44
N ARG A 131 2.52 12.43 11.65
CA ARG A 131 1.77 11.28 11.14
C ARG A 131 1.81 10.12 12.12
N LEU A 132 0.82 10.09 12.98
CA LEU A 132 0.53 8.95 13.84
C LEU A 132 0.10 7.74 13.01
N PHE A 133 0.23 6.55 13.60
CA PHE A 133 -0.17 5.33 12.92
C PHE A 133 -1.68 5.30 12.59
N ASP A 134 -2.53 5.86 13.44
CA ASP A 134 -3.94 6.14 13.14
C ASP A 134 -4.40 7.38 13.95
N LYS A 135 -5.70 7.67 13.92
CA LYS A 135 -6.28 8.80 14.64
C LYS A 135 -6.38 8.55 16.14
N ILE A 136 -6.15 9.62 16.89
CA ILE A 136 -6.39 9.68 18.34
C ILE A 136 -7.49 10.70 18.66
N ARG A 137 -7.95 10.70 19.91
CA ARG A 137 -8.85 11.74 20.46
C ARG A 137 -8.03 12.69 21.33
N PRO A 138 -7.64 13.88 20.83
CA PRO A 138 -6.75 14.78 21.56
C PRO A 138 -7.34 15.23 22.91
N SER A 139 -8.65 15.45 22.98
CA SER A 139 -9.35 15.86 24.20
C SER A 139 -9.34 14.82 25.33
N GLU A 140 -9.04 13.56 25.02
CA GLU A 140 -8.95 12.45 25.97
C GLU A 140 -7.48 12.05 26.23
N THR A 141 -6.52 12.84 25.75
CA THR A 141 -5.10 12.59 25.98
C THR A 141 -4.69 13.08 27.36
N VAL A 142 -3.96 12.25 28.10
CA VAL A 142 -3.42 12.58 29.43
C VAL A 142 -1.92 12.34 29.42
N TRP A 143 -1.18 13.19 30.11
CA TRP A 143 0.25 12.99 30.33
C TRP A 143 0.61 13.29 31.79
N TYR A 144 1.64 12.62 32.28
CA TYR A 144 2.16 12.77 33.64
C TYR A 144 3.64 12.40 33.69
N ILE A 145 4.32 12.80 34.76
CA ILE A 145 5.70 12.41 35.03
C ILE A 145 5.67 11.24 36.01
N ASP A 146 6.37 10.17 35.66
CA ASP A 146 6.55 8.96 36.45
C ASP A 146 8.05 8.76 36.67
N GLU A 147 8.54 9.10 37.87
CA GLU A 147 9.96 9.17 38.20
C GLU A 147 10.74 10.04 37.19
N ASP A 148 11.60 9.42 36.38
CA ASP A 148 12.44 10.04 35.36
C ASP A 148 11.84 9.93 33.95
N GLN A 149 10.56 9.59 33.82
CA GLN A 149 9.87 9.38 32.55
C GLN A 149 8.68 10.32 32.36
N LEU A 150 8.53 10.87 31.15
CA LEU A 150 7.29 11.50 30.70
C LEU A 150 6.41 10.42 30.06
N VAL A 151 5.26 10.16 30.68
CA VAL A 151 4.27 9.21 30.17
C VAL A 151 3.14 9.98 29.49
N VAL A 152 2.87 9.66 28.22
CA VAL A 152 1.79 10.23 27.42
C VAL A 152 0.86 9.10 27.01
N ASN A 153 -0.38 9.14 27.48
CA ASN A 153 -1.43 8.19 27.12
C ASN A 153 -2.40 8.85 26.13
N LEU A 154 -2.45 8.29 24.92
CA LEU A 154 -3.25 8.78 23.80
C LEU A 154 -4.44 7.85 23.58
N LYS A 155 -5.67 8.41 23.59
CA LYS A 155 -6.87 7.63 23.32
C LYS A 155 -7.02 7.34 21.83
N LYS A 156 -7.18 6.08 21.45
CA LYS A 156 -7.38 5.67 20.05
C LYS A 156 -8.78 6.03 19.56
N TYR A 157 -8.88 6.44 18.30
CA TYR A 157 -10.18 6.55 17.65
C TYR A 157 -10.75 5.17 17.29
N ASP A 158 -9.92 4.32 16.69
CA ASP A 158 -10.23 2.92 16.37
C ASP A 158 -9.58 1.96 17.37
N THR A 159 -10.42 1.24 18.11
CA THR A 159 -9.97 0.28 19.13
C THR A 159 -9.64 -1.11 18.58
N GLU A 160 -10.05 -1.40 17.34
CA GLU A 160 -9.79 -2.70 16.71
C GLU A 160 -8.42 -2.77 16.02
N LEU A 161 -7.91 -1.61 15.59
CA LEU A 161 -6.64 -1.52 14.88
C LEU A 161 -5.49 -1.59 15.87
N LYS A 162 -4.61 -2.59 15.73
CA LYS A 162 -3.38 -2.64 16.54
C LYS A 162 -2.32 -1.72 15.96
N TRP A 163 -1.67 -0.97 16.84
CA TRP A 163 -0.61 -0.04 16.47
C TRP A 163 0.74 -0.73 16.72
N PRO A 164 1.55 -0.96 15.67
CA PRO A 164 2.88 -1.54 15.86
C PRO A 164 3.87 -0.55 16.49
N ASP A 165 3.68 0.74 16.25
CA ASP A 165 4.49 1.85 16.76
C ASP A 165 3.65 3.15 16.72
N ILE A 166 4.13 4.20 17.38
CA ILE A 166 3.52 5.53 17.37
C ILE A 166 3.68 6.24 16.01
N LYS A 167 4.80 5.98 15.31
CA LYS A 167 5.19 6.61 14.04
C LYS A 167 4.95 5.67 12.86
N GLU A 168 4.79 6.27 11.67
CA GLU A 168 4.80 5.56 10.38
C GLU A 168 6.22 5.18 9.91
N SER A 169 6.98 4.46 10.74
CA SER A 169 8.25 3.87 10.34
C SER A 169 8.04 2.70 9.36
N TRP A 170 9.08 2.29 8.62
CA TRP A 170 9.00 1.13 7.72
C TRP A 170 8.52 -0.13 8.46
N ASP A 171 9.09 -0.44 9.62
CA ASP A 171 8.74 -1.63 10.41
C ASP A 171 7.30 -1.56 10.95
N SER A 172 6.87 -0.36 11.34
CA SER A 172 5.50 -0.11 11.78
C SER A 172 4.49 -0.28 10.64
N LEU A 173 4.76 0.31 9.49
CA LEU A 173 3.89 0.23 8.32
C LEU A 173 3.79 -1.20 7.79
N THR A 174 4.92 -1.90 7.65
CA THR A 174 4.95 -3.28 7.13
C THR A 174 4.20 -4.26 8.04
N SER A 175 4.33 -4.11 9.36
CA SER A 175 3.60 -4.93 10.34
C SER A 175 2.11 -4.58 10.40
N GLY A 176 1.79 -3.29 10.35
CA GLY A 176 0.43 -2.78 10.56
C GLY A 176 -0.48 -2.92 9.34
N ILE A 177 0.04 -2.68 8.13
CA ILE A 177 -0.74 -2.70 6.89
C ILE A 177 -1.36 -4.07 6.60
N LEU A 178 -0.76 -5.16 7.09
CA LEU A 178 -1.26 -6.52 6.86
C LEU A 178 -2.65 -6.75 7.43
N GLN A 179 -2.95 -6.13 8.58
CA GLN A 179 -4.28 -6.16 9.19
C GLN A 179 -5.32 -5.43 8.32
N LEU A 180 -4.89 -4.40 7.61
CA LEU A 180 -5.72 -3.58 6.72
C LEU A 180 -5.96 -4.27 5.38
N LEU A 181 -4.92 -4.85 4.77
CA LEU A 181 -4.99 -5.50 3.44
C LEU A 181 -5.81 -6.80 3.45
N LYS A 182 -5.85 -7.53 4.57
CA LYS A 182 -6.59 -8.80 4.72
C LYS A 182 -6.32 -9.80 3.59
N GLY A 183 -5.08 -9.84 3.10
CA GLY A 183 -4.66 -10.72 2.00
C GLY A 183 -4.90 -10.19 0.59
N THR A 184 -5.47 -8.98 0.43
CA THR A 184 -5.66 -8.32 -0.87
C THR A 184 -4.31 -8.00 -1.50
N SER A 185 -4.16 -8.32 -2.79
CA SER A 185 -2.93 -8.07 -3.56
C SER A 185 -2.76 -6.59 -3.92
N ILE A 186 -1.54 -6.19 -4.23
CA ILE A 186 -1.18 -4.81 -4.62
C ILE A 186 -0.64 -4.85 -6.05
N TYR A 187 -1.03 -3.89 -6.88
CA TYR A 187 -0.57 -3.72 -8.25
C TYR A 187 0.19 -2.40 -8.35
N ILE A 188 1.47 -2.49 -8.66
CA ILE A 188 2.34 -1.33 -8.91
C ILE A 188 2.33 -1.04 -10.41
N ILE A 189 1.86 0.15 -10.76
CA ILE A 189 1.74 0.63 -12.14
C ILE A 189 2.50 1.94 -12.31
N GLY A 190 2.87 2.28 -13.54
CA GLY A 190 3.56 3.53 -13.83
C GLY A 190 4.30 3.47 -15.15
N ASP A 191 4.93 4.59 -15.53
CA ASP A 191 5.58 4.71 -16.84
C ASP A 191 6.86 3.87 -16.99
N SER A 192 7.47 3.41 -15.89
CA SER A 192 8.75 2.69 -15.92
C SER A 192 8.62 1.29 -15.32
N THR A 193 8.87 0.26 -16.15
CA THR A 193 8.87 -1.14 -15.73
C THR A 193 9.88 -1.40 -14.61
N GLU A 194 11.09 -0.86 -14.73
CA GLU A 194 12.17 -1.04 -13.75
C GLU A 194 11.79 -0.50 -12.36
N ILE A 195 11.26 0.73 -12.31
CA ILE A 195 10.80 1.34 -11.06
C ILE A 195 9.69 0.51 -10.43
N ASN A 196 8.72 0.07 -11.23
CA ASN A 196 7.61 -0.74 -10.75
C ASN A 196 8.11 -2.06 -10.12
N GLN A 197 9.07 -2.73 -10.76
CA GLN A 197 9.64 -3.99 -10.28
C GLN A 197 10.39 -3.83 -8.96
N GLU A 198 11.29 -2.84 -8.86
CA GLU A 198 12.11 -2.65 -7.67
C GLU A 198 11.28 -2.22 -6.46
N VAL A 199 10.31 -1.32 -6.65
CA VAL A 199 9.39 -0.95 -5.58
C VAL A 199 8.50 -2.14 -5.18
N ALA A 200 8.00 -2.91 -6.15
CA ALA A 200 7.20 -4.10 -5.85
C ALA A 200 7.99 -5.15 -5.06
N LYS A 201 9.29 -5.31 -5.36
CA LYS A 201 10.19 -6.22 -4.66
C LYS A 201 10.38 -5.83 -3.20
N GLU A 202 10.71 -4.57 -2.94
CA GLU A 202 10.87 -4.06 -1.57
C GLU A 202 9.55 -4.16 -0.79
N LEU A 203 8.43 -3.78 -1.43
CA LEU A 203 7.11 -3.86 -0.83
C LEU A 203 6.73 -5.29 -0.46
N ALA A 204 6.88 -6.24 -1.40
CA ALA A 204 6.57 -7.64 -1.18
C ALA A 204 7.42 -8.25 -0.06
N THR A 205 8.72 -7.97 -0.07
CA THR A 205 9.66 -8.44 0.94
C THR A 205 9.32 -7.88 2.32
N GLY A 206 9.00 -6.59 2.40
CA GLY A 206 8.63 -5.91 3.64
C GLY A 206 7.37 -6.47 4.29
N ILE A 207 6.31 -6.69 3.51
CA ILE A 207 5.02 -7.18 4.04
C ILE A 207 4.89 -8.72 4.01
N GLY A 208 5.91 -9.44 3.55
CA GLY A 208 5.85 -10.91 3.42
C GLY A 208 4.81 -11.40 2.41
N TYR A 209 4.67 -10.69 1.29
CA TYR A 209 3.88 -11.07 0.12
C TYR A 209 4.79 -11.64 -0.98
N THR A 210 4.18 -12.25 -2.01
CA THR A 210 4.94 -12.77 -3.14
C THR A 210 5.11 -11.68 -4.22
N PRO A 211 6.35 -11.30 -4.60
CA PRO A 211 6.56 -10.41 -5.73
C PRO A 211 6.31 -11.16 -7.04
N LEU A 212 5.53 -10.54 -7.94
CA LEU A 212 5.24 -11.07 -9.27
C LEU A 212 5.48 -9.98 -10.32
N TYR A 213 6.16 -10.31 -11.41
CA TYR A 213 6.52 -9.35 -12.45
C TYR A 213 5.92 -9.80 -13.77
N THR A 214 5.04 -8.99 -14.36
CA THR A 214 4.35 -9.36 -15.62
C THR A 214 5.35 -9.50 -16.77
N SER A 215 6.31 -8.59 -16.87
CA SER A 215 7.53 -8.68 -17.69
C SER A 215 8.17 -10.07 -17.68
N GLU A 216 8.61 -10.57 -16.51
CA GLU A 216 9.26 -11.89 -16.43
C GLU A 216 8.32 -13.02 -16.87
N LEU A 217 7.04 -12.95 -16.51
CA LEU A 217 6.06 -13.98 -16.90
C LEU A 217 5.86 -14.00 -18.42
N LEU A 218 5.79 -12.83 -19.05
CA LEU A 218 5.64 -12.67 -20.48
C LEU A 218 6.89 -13.16 -21.23
N GLU A 219 8.08 -12.76 -20.80
CA GLU A 219 9.33 -13.19 -21.45
C GLU A 219 9.56 -14.69 -21.32
N ARG A 220 9.26 -15.28 -20.16
CA ARG A 220 9.33 -16.74 -19.96
C ARG A 220 8.34 -17.49 -20.85
N TYR A 221 7.13 -16.98 -21.04
CA TYR A 221 6.11 -17.62 -21.86
C TYR A 221 6.40 -17.46 -23.37
N ALA A 222 6.78 -16.25 -23.79
CA ALA A 222 7.05 -15.92 -25.19
C ALA A 222 8.43 -16.37 -25.67
N LYS A 223 9.35 -16.69 -24.74
CA LYS A 223 10.76 -17.05 -25.00
C LYS A 223 11.52 -15.99 -25.81
N LYS A 224 11.14 -14.72 -25.65
CA LYS A 224 11.79 -13.54 -26.24
C LYS A 224 11.66 -12.35 -25.29
N SER A 225 12.55 -11.38 -25.41
CA SER A 225 12.47 -10.15 -24.60
C SER A 225 11.29 -9.28 -25.01
N ILE A 226 10.81 -8.45 -24.08
CA ILE A 226 9.73 -7.50 -24.37
C ILE A 226 10.13 -6.56 -25.51
N ASP A 227 11.35 -6.03 -25.52
CA ASP A 227 11.82 -5.13 -26.58
C ASP A 227 11.78 -5.80 -27.96
N SER A 228 12.24 -7.05 -28.06
CA SER A 228 12.18 -7.82 -29.30
C SER A 228 10.73 -8.09 -29.73
N TRP A 229 9.84 -8.32 -28.78
CA TRP A 229 8.41 -8.50 -29.05
C TRP A 229 7.77 -7.23 -29.59
N VAL A 230 8.01 -6.07 -28.96
CA VAL A 230 7.49 -4.79 -29.43
C VAL A 230 7.95 -4.49 -30.85
N VAL A 231 9.22 -4.75 -31.19
CA VAL A 231 9.74 -4.55 -32.55
C VAL A 231 9.11 -5.51 -33.57
N SER A 232 8.81 -6.76 -33.20
CA SER A 232 8.29 -7.75 -34.14
C SER A 232 6.77 -7.75 -34.32
N GLU A 233 6.00 -7.48 -33.26
CA GLU A 233 4.53 -7.58 -33.29
C GLU A 233 3.80 -6.32 -32.80
N GLY A 234 4.54 -5.32 -32.33
CA GLY A 234 3.99 -4.06 -31.84
C GLY A 234 3.63 -4.05 -30.35
N ALA A 235 3.49 -2.85 -29.81
CA ALA A 235 3.17 -2.60 -28.40
C ALA A 235 1.79 -3.14 -27.99
N ASP A 236 0.83 -3.14 -28.91
CA ASP A 236 -0.53 -3.61 -28.63
C ASP A 236 -0.58 -5.13 -28.40
N SER A 237 0.20 -5.91 -29.16
CA SER A 237 0.33 -7.36 -28.95
C SER A 237 0.86 -7.69 -27.54
N VAL A 238 1.87 -6.94 -27.08
CA VAL A 238 2.43 -7.06 -25.74
C VAL A 238 1.40 -6.69 -24.67
N SER A 239 0.67 -5.58 -24.87
CA SER A 239 -0.35 -5.12 -23.93
C SER A 239 -1.53 -6.11 -23.82
N GLU A 240 -1.94 -6.76 -24.91
CA GLU A 240 -2.96 -7.82 -24.88
C GLU A 240 -2.47 -9.04 -24.11
N ALA A 241 -1.22 -9.46 -24.35
CA ALA A 241 -0.62 -10.58 -23.64
C ALA A 241 -0.49 -10.29 -22.13
N GLU A 242 -0.08 -9.07 -21.75
CA GLU A 242 -0.05 -8.65 -20.35
C GLU A 242 -1.46 -8.66 -19.74
N GLY A 243 -2.48 -8.21 -20.47
CA GLY A 243 -3.88 -8.29 -20.04
C GLY A 243 -4.33 -9.71 -19.68
N ALA A 244 -3.91 -10.71 -20.46
CA ALA A 244 -4.18 -12.12 -20.19
C ALA A 244 -3.41 -12.65 -18.96
N VAL A 245 -2.19 -12.17 -18.73
CA VAL A 245 -1.44 -12.48 -17.49
C VAL A 245 -2.16 -11.89 -16.28
N LEU A 246 -2.61 -10.63 -16.36
CA LEU A 246 -3.34 -9.95 -15.29
C LEU A 246 -4.66 -10.65 -14.96
N GLU A 247 -5.36 -11.20 -15.96
CA GLU A 247 -6.54 -12.04 -15.74
C GLU A 247 -6.22 -13.24 -14.83
N GLY A 248 -5.15 -13.97 -15.12
CA GLY A 248 -4.70 -15.09 -14.28
C GLY A 248 -4.29 -14.65 -12.87
N LEU A 249 -3.61 -13.50 -12.77
CA LEU A 249 -3.15 -12.93 -11.50
C LEU A 249 -4.27 -12.34 -10.64
N SER A 250 -5.41 -11.97 -11.23
CA SER A 250 -6.55 -11.36 -10.51
C SER A 250 -7.09 -12.21 -9.36
N SER A 251 -6.92 -13.54 -9.44
CA SER A 251 -7.33 -14.50 -8.41
C SER A 251 -6.29 -14.73 -7.31
N HIS A 252 -5.06 -14.22 -7.47
CA HIS A 252 -3.99 -14.40 -6.50
C HIS A 252 -4.20 -13.49 -5.29
N VAL A 253 -3.97 -14.05 -4.11
CA VAL A 253 -3.96 -13.34 -2.84
C VAL A 253 -2.53 -13.17 -2.35
N ARG A 254 -2.28 -12.12 -1.57
CA ARG A 254 -0.97 -11.84 -0.96
C ARG A 254 0.17 -11.73 -1.98
N ALA A 255 -0.11 -11.09 -3.12
CA ALA A 255 0.89 -10.78 -4.13
C ALA A 255 1.12 -9.28 -4.25
N VAL A 256 2.33 -8.89 -4.66
CA VAL A 256 2.63 -7.56 -5.17
C VAL A 256 3.04 -7.71 -6.62
N VAL A 257 2.21 -7.21 -7.53
CA VAL A 257 2.36 -7.37 -8.97
C VAL A 257 2.93 -6.08 -9.57
N ALA A 258 4.10 -6.14 -10.20
CA ALA A 258 4.62 -5.03 -11.00
C ALA A 258 4.21 -5.20 -12.46
N THR A 259 3.56 -4.17 -13.03
CA THR A 259 3.18 -4.15 -14.44
C THR A 259 4.28 -3.56 -15.31
N LEU A 260 4.21 -3.84 -16.62
CA LEU A 260 4.96 -3.12 -17.63
C LEU A 260 4.57 -1.65 -17.62
N GLY A 261 5.54 -0.79 -17.91
CA GLY A 261 5.34 0.64 -18.03
C GLY A 261 5.27 1.13 -19.47
N GLY A 262 5.02 2.43 -19.62
CA GLY A 262 5.10 3.12 -20.90
C GLY A 262 3.99 2.73 -21.88
N LEU A 263 4.32 2.71 -23.18
CA LEU A 263 3.34 2.55 -24.27
C LEU A 263 2.81 1.12 -24.43
N HIS A 264 3.55 0.11 -23.99
CA HIS A 264 3.21 -1.30 -24.17
C HIS A 264 2.62 -1.95 -22.90
N GLY A 265 2.50 -1.20 -21.81
CA GLY A 265 1.89 -1.67 -20.57
C GLY A 265 0.36 -1.64 -20.61
N ALA A 266 -0.27 -2.73 -20.20
CA ALA A 266 -1.72 -2.90 -20.11
C ALA A 266 -2.37 -1.85 -19.20
N ALA A 267 -1.70 -1.43 -18.13
CA ALA A 267 -2.22 -0.41 -17.21
C ALA A 267 -2.42 0.97 -17.88
N ARG A 268 -1.78 1.24 -19.03
CA ARG A 268 -2.02 2.46 -19.81
C ARG A 268 -3.30 2.40 -20.65
N ARG A 269 -3.86 1.20 -20.87
CA ARG A 269 -5.04 0.96 -21.70
C ARG A 269 -6.30 0.88 -20.83
N PRO A 270 -7.31 1.76 -21.02
CA PRO A 270 -8.48 1.82 -20.13
C PRO A 270 -9.32 0.53 -20.16
N ASP A 271 -9.36 -0.19 -21.27
CA ASP A 271 -10.12 -1.44 -21.43
C ASP A 271 -9.52 -2.64 -20.66
N LYS A 272 -8.28 -2.53 -20.18
CA LYS A 272 -7.56 -3.59 -19.45
C LYS A 272 -7.64 -3.50 -17.93
N TRP A 273 -8.36 -2.51 -17.39
CA TRP A 273 -8.37 -2.23 -15.95
C TRP A 273 -9.18 -3.20 -15.08
N ARG A 274 -10.11 -3.94 -15.69
CA ARG A 274 -11.00 -4.86 -14.95
C ARG A 274 -10.25 -5.81 -14.02
N HIS A 275 -9.10 -6.35 -14.44
CA HIS A 275 -8.33 -7.28 -13.62
C HIS A 275 -7.41 -6.57 -12.62
N LEU A 276 -6.99 -5.34 -12.88
CA LEU A 276 -6.19 -4.53 -11.95
C LEU A 276 -7.00 -4.16 -10.69
N TYR A 277 -8.31 -3.95 -10.84
CA TYR A 277 -9.20 -3.65 -9.71
C TYR A 277 -9.38 -4.80 -8.71
N ALA A 278 -8.92 -6.01 -9.04
CA ALA A 278 -8.87 -7.14 -8.10
C ALA A 278 -8.02 -6.85 -6.86
N GLY A 279 -6.98 -6.02 -6.99
CA GLY A 279 -6.13 -5.58 -5.89
C GLY A 279 -6.10 -4.07 -5.74
N PHE A 280 -5.28 -3.58 -4.81
CA PHE A 280 -5.03 -2.16 -4.67
C PHE A 280 -4.06 -1.67 -5.73
N THR A 281 -4.40 -0.60 -6.44
CA THR A 281 -3.55 -0.05 -7.51
C THR A 281 -2.79 1.17 -7.04
N VAL A 282 -1.46 1.11 -7.14
CA VAL A 282 -0.56 2.21 -6.78
C VAL A 282 0.17 2.68 -8.05
N TRP A 283 -0.10 3.93 -8.44
CA TRP A 283 0.55 4.59 -9.56
C TRP A 283 1.81 5.33 -9.12
N LEU A 284 2.96 4.85 -9.59
CA LEU A 284 4.25 5.52 -9.46
C LEU A 284 4.44 6.49 -10.63
N SER A 285 4.59 7.77 -10.32
CA SER A 285 4.78 8.83 -11.33
C SER A 285 5.92 9.74 -10.91
N LYS A 286 6.88 9.96 -11.80
CA LYS A 286 7.91 10.98 -11.58
C LYS A 286 7.26 12.37 -11.60
N SER A 287 7.71 13.23 -10.70
CA SER A 287 7.26 14.62 -10.57
C SER A 287 8.48 15.53 -10.67
N GLU A 288 8.29 16.65 -11.37
CA GLU A 288 9.29 17.74 -11.45
C GLU A 288 9.02 18.81 -10.39
N ALA A 289 8.03 18.61 -9.53
CA ALA A 289 7.66 19.55 -8.50
C ALA A 289 8.78 19.70 -7.45
N PRO A 290 9.04 20.94 -6.98
CA PRO A 290 10.10 21.19 -6.00
C PRO A 290 9.72 20.77 -4.58
N ASP A 291 8.43 20.63 -4.28
CA ASP A 291 7.88 20.34 -2.96
C ASP A 291 6.65 19.44 -3.02
N GLU A 292 6.28 18.88 -1.87
CA GLU A 292 5.15 17.94 -1.73
C GLU A 292 3.81 18.56 -2.11
N ALA A 293 3.54 19.81 -1.73
CA ALA A 293 2.27 20.46 -2.02
C ALA A 293 2.08 20.66 -3.53
N SER A 294 3.15 21.07 -4.21
CA SER A 294 3.20 21.17 -5.67
C SER A 294 3.03 19.80 -6.35
N ALA A 295 3.69 18.75 -5.84
CA ALA A 295 3.55 17.39 -6.37
C ALA A 295 2.12 16.85 -6.21
N LYS A 296 1.46 17.18 -5.09
CA LYS A 296 0.06 16.82 -4.82
C LYS A 296 -0.89 17.52 -5.78
N GLU A 297 -0.65 18.79 -6.08
CA GLU A 297 -1.47 19.52 -7.05
C GLU A 297 -1.24 19.03 -8.48
N GLU A 298 0.00 18.66 -8.83
CA GLU A 298 0.30 17.97 -10.09
C GLU A 298 -0.47 16.64 -10.21
N ALA A 299 -0.47 15.80 -9.17
CA ALA A 299 -1.24 14.55 -9.16
C ALA A 299 -2.74 14.81 -9.36
N ARG A 300 -3.30 15.82 -8.69
CA ARG A 300 -4.72 16.21 -8.88
C ARG A 300 -5.01 16.68 -10.29
N ARG A 301 -4.11 17.46 -10.89
CA ARG A 301 -4.23 17.90 -12.29
C ARG A 301 -4.23 16.72 -13.25
N HIS A 302 -3.33 15.75 -13.07
CA HIS A 302 -3.29 14.55 -13.92
C HIS A 302 -4.57 13.72 -13.81
N ILE A 303 -5.10 13.54 -12.60
CA ILE A 303 -6.37 12.84 -12.39
C ILE A 303 -7.53 13.58 -13.06
N LYS A 304 -7.57 14.91 -12.98
CA LYS A 304 -8.61 15.74 -13.62
C LYS A 304 -8.54 15.68 -15.15
N ASP A 305 -7.32 15.74 -15.70
CA ASP A 305 -7.07 15.64 -17.13
C ASP A 305 -7.48 14.27 -17.68
N GLY A 306 -7.21 13.19 -16.93
CA GLY A 306 -7.69 11.85 -17.27
C GLY A 306 -7.10 11.28 -18.57
N SER A 307 -6.02 11.89 -19.08
CA SER A 307 -5.43 11.57 -20.38
C SER A 307 -4.76 10.20 -20.44
N LEU A 308 -4.39 9.64 -19.27
CA LEU A 308 -3.80 8.31 -19.14
C LEU A 308 -4.68 7.44 -18.26
N ALA A 309 -4.84 6.18 -18.63
CA ALA A 309 -5.63 5.24 -17.83
C ALA A 309 -5.08 5.03 -16.41
N TYR A 310 -3.81 5.37 -16.14
CA TYR A 310 -3.23 5.37 -14.78
C TYR A 310 -4.03 6.20 -13.77
N THR A 311 -4.81 7.18 -14.20
CA THR A 311 -5.68 7.96 -13.31
C THR A 311 -6.78 7.12 -12.66
N ASN A 312 -7.01 5.90 -13.15
CA ASN A 312 -7.90 4.92 -12.53
C ASN A 312 -7.28 4.27 -11.28
N ALA A 313 -6.01 4.52 -10.97
CA ALA A 313 -5.36 4.02 -9.77
C ALA A 313 -5.99 4.60 -8.52
N GLU A 314 -6.06 3.79 -7.46
CA GLU A 314 -6.62 4.22 -6.18
C GLU A 314 -5.64 5.10 -5.40
N VAL A 315 -4.35 4.89 -5.64
CA VAL A 315 -3.27 5.62 -5.00
C VAL A 315 -2.28 6.15 -6.03
N VAL A 316 -1.79 7.36 -5.82
CA VAL A 316 -0.71 7.96 -6.61
C VAL A 316 0.45 8.32 -5.69
N VAL A 317 1.66 7.88 -6.03
CA VAL A 317 2.90 8.23 -5.35
C VAL A 317 3.80 8.97 -6.33
N LYS A 318 4.12 10.22 -5.99
CA LYS A 318 4.97 11.10 -6.79
C LYS A 318 6.43 10.98 -6.37
N LEU A 319 7.31 10.83 -7.35
CA LEU A 319 8.75 10.65 -7.15
C LEU A 319 9.50 11.90 -7.61
N GLY A 320 10.20 12.60 -6.72
CA GLY A 320 11.07 13.74 -7.06
C GLY A 320 12.39 13.36 -7.74
N GLY A 321 12.54 12.09 -8.12
CA GLY A 321 13.76 11.49 -8.66
C GLY A 321 13.70 9.97 -8.52
N TRP A 322 14.62 9.26 -9.17
CA TRP A 322 14.75 7.81 -9.00
C TRP A 322 16.21 7.41 -8.82
N ASP A 323 16.48 6.70 -7.73
CA ASP A 323 17.69 5.92 -7.48
C ASP A 323 17.27 4.62 -6.81
N LEU A 324 17.95 3.53 -7.14
CA LEU A 324 17.68 2.19 -6.61
C LEU A 324 17.74 2.16 -5.08
N LYS A 325 18.61 2.98 -4.48
CA LYS A 325 18.77 3.10 -3.01
C LYS A 325 17.52 3.63 -2.32
N HIS A 326 16.67 4.36 -3.04
CA HIS A 326 15.42 4.93 -2.52
C HIS A 326 14.20 4.03 -2.76
N ALA A 327 14.38 2.81 -3.30
CA ALA A 327 13.26 1.90 -3.54
C ALA A 327 12.46 1.61 -2.26
N ARG A 328 13.15 1.43 -1.12
CA ARG A 328 12.51 1.25 0.19
C ARG A 328 11.70 2.46 0.62
N ASP A 329 12.24 3.66 0.44
CA ASP A 329 11.56 4.90 0.80
C ASP A 329 10.27 5.08 0.00
N VAL A 330 10.33 4.77 -1.30
CA VAL A 330 9.16 4.78 -2.19
C VAL A 330 8.14 3.72 -1.78
N ALA A 331 8.60 2.51 -1.43
CA ALA A 331 7.73 1.45 -0.91
C ALA A 331 7.07 1.86 0.42
N GLN A 332 7.79 2.52 1.32
CA GLN A 332 7.24 3.08 2.57
C GLN A 332 6.15 4.10 2.24
N GLY A 333 6.42 4.94 1.25
CA GLY A 333 5.43 5.87 0.72
C GLY A 333 4.18 5.15 0.20
N CYS A 334 4.33 4.08 -0.56
CA CYS A 334 3.19 3.28 -1.03
C CYS A 334 2.36 2.72 0.14
N LEU A 335 3.01 2.23 1.20
CA LEU A 335 2.33 1.71 2.40
C LEU A 335 1.57 2.79 3.16
N SER A 336 2.20 3.95 3.38
CA SER A 336 1.56 5.09 4.04
C SER A 336 0.32 5.55 3.24
N ALA A 337 0.43 5.60 1.92
CA ALA A 337 -0.67 5.97 1.05
C ALA A 337 -1.79 4.90 1.04
N LEU A 338 -1.46 3.62 0.92
CA LEU A 338 -2.45 2.53 1.03
C LEU A 338 -3.17 2.53 2.39
N LYS A 339 -2.44 2.79 3.47
CA LYS A 339 -3.03 2.94 4.81
C LYS A 339 -4.09 4.05 4.82
N GLN A 340 -3.73 5.24 4.31
CA GLN A 340 -4.64 6.38 4.21
C GLN A 340 -5.88 6.11 3.33
N LEU A 341 -5.77 5.23 2.33
CA LEU A 341 -6.91 4.81 1.51
C LEU A 341 -7.86 3.88 2.28
N ILE A 342 -7.31 2.92 3.03
CA ILE A 342 -8.09 1.83 3.62
C ILE A 342 -8.70 2.21 4.97
N LEU A 343 -8.01 3.02 5.78
CA LEU A 343 -8.50 3.41 7.12
C LEU A 343 -9.90 4.05 7.11
N PRO A 344 -10.24 4.97 6.18
CA PRO A 344 -11.57 5.57 6.13
C PRO A 344 -12.70 4.61 5.66
N ASP A 345 -12.40 3.63 4.80
CA ASP A 345 -13.36 2.62 4.33
C ASP A 345 -12.87 1.19 4.66
N LYS A 346 -13.14 0.75 5.88
CA LYS A 346 -12.83 -0.62 6.35
C LYS A 346 -13.48 -1.73 5.51
N GLN A 347 -14.51 -1.43 4.71
CA GLN A 347 -15.16 -2.41 3.84
C GLN A 347 -14.49 -2.55 2.47
N LEU A 348 -13.55 -1.66 2.11
CA LEU A 348 -12.92 -1.62 0.80
C LEU A 348 -12.25 -2.95 0.41
N THR A 349 -11.56 -3.60 1.34
CA THR A 349 -10.97 -4.94 1.13
C THR A 349 -12.03 -6.02 0.92
N GLY A 350 -13.14 -5.94 1.66
CA GLY A 350 -14.30 -6.82 1.47
C GLY A 350 -14.94 -6.66 0.10
N LYS A 351 -15.07 -5.42 -0.39
CA LYS A 351 -15.56 -5.11 -1.74
C LYS A 351 -14.63 -5.69 -2.81
N LYS A 352 -13.30 -5.54 -2.67
CA LYS A 352 -12.34 -6.16 -3.61
C LYS A 352 -12.44 -7.69 -3.64
N SER A 353 -12.56 -8.32 -2.47
CA SER A 353 -12.79 -9.77 -2.37
C SER A 353 -14.10 -10.19 -3.06
N LEU A 354 -15.18 -9.41 -2.91
CA LEU A 354 -16.43 -9.66 -3.64
C LEU A 354 -16.25 -9.50 -5.16
N TYR A 355 -15.54 -8.47 -5.61
CA TYR A 355 -15.27 -8.23 -7.02
C TYR A 355 -14.51 -9.38 -7.68
N ILE A 356 -13.49 -9.93 -7.01
CA ILE A 356 -12.78 -11.13 -7.46
C ILE A 356 -13.73 -12.32 -7.57
N ARG A 357 -14.57 -12.57 -6.54
CA ARG A 357 -15.51 -13.70 -6.53
C ARG A 357 -16.56 -13.64 -7.64
N LEU A 358 -16.89 -12.43 -8.09
CA LEU A 358 -17.79 -12.21 -9.23
C LEU A 358 -17.08 -12.23 -10.59
N GLY A 359 -15.76 -12.45 -10.61
CA GLY A 359 -14.97 -12.64 -11.84
C GLY A 359 -14.51 -11.34 -12.49
N CYS A 360 -14.29 -10.27 -11.71
CA CYS A 360 -13.71 -9.01 -12.20
C CYS A 360 -14.42 -8.45 -13.45
N ARG A 361 -15.75 -8.32 -13.37
CA ARG A 361 -16.63 -8.03 -14.53
C ARG A 361 -16.48 -6.63 -15.14
N GLY A 362 -15.65 -5.76 -14.55
CA GLY A 362 -15.46 -4.37 -14.99
C GLY A 362 -16.45 -3.36 -14.38
N ASP A 363 -17.29 -3.77 -13.44
CA ASP A 363 -18.23 -2.92 -12.68
C ASP A 363 -17.61 -2.30 -11.41
N TRP A 364 -16.29 -2.37 -11.26
CA TRP A 364 -15.62 -1.69 -10.16
C TRP A 364 -15.74 -0.17 -10.33
N PRO A 365 -15.98 0.59 -9.25
CA PRO A 365 -16.12 0.17 -7.84
C PRO A 365 -17.56 -0.08 -7.39
N ASN A 366 -18.54 0.17 -8.25
CA ASN A 366 -19.97 0.01 -7.98
C ASN A 366 -20.45 -1.37 -8.42
N ILE A 367 -20.08 -2.40 -7.65
CA ILE A 367 -20.36 -3.80 -7.93
C ILE A 367 -21.86 -4.03 -8.10
N LYS A 368 -22.28 -4.47 -9.29
CA LYS A 368 -23.68 -4.74 -9.65
C LYS A 368 -24.12 -6.12 -9.12
N PRO A 369 -25.42 -6.40 -8.98
CA PRO A 369 -25.90 -7.71 -8.53
C PRO A 369 -25.47 -8.87 -9.46
N PRO A 370 -25.48 -10.11 -8.94
CA PRO A 370 -25.28 -11.31 -9.77
C PRO A 370 -26.35 -11.38 -10.88
N GLY A 371 -25.93 -11.67 -12.12
CA GLY A 371 -26.83 -11.72 -13.28
C GLY A 371 -26.87 -10.44 -14.12
N TRP A 372 -26.29 -9.34 -13.65
CA TRP A 372 -26.07 -8.15 -14.50
C TRP A 372 -24.96 -8.41 -15.54
N ASP A 373 -25.24 -8.07 -16.79
CA ASP A 373 -24.30 -8.19 -17.90
C ASP A 373 -23.60 -6.85 -18.19
N PRO A 374 -22.26 -6.77 -18.07
CA PRO A 374 -21.48 -5.57 -18.39
C PRO A 374 -21.64 -5.06 -19.82
N SER A 375 -21.93 -5.94 -20.79
CA SER A 375 -22.14 -5.54 -22.18
C SER A 375 -23.53 -4.97 -22.45
N SER A 376 -24.49 -5.13 -21.54
CA SER A 376 -25.87 -4.72 -21.78
C SER A 376 -26.08 -3.20 -21.72
N GLY A 377 -25.20 -2.44 -21.06
CA GLY A 377 -25.31 -0.98 -20.91
C GLY A 377 -26.55 -0.48 -20.15
N VAL A 378 -27.36 -1.40 -19.62
CA VAL A 378 -28.58 -1.10 -18.86
C VAL A 378 -28.25 -1.20 -17.38
N ASP A 379 -28.39 -0.10 -16.64
CA ASP A 379 -28.32 -0.16 -15.18
C ASP A 379 -29.47 -1.04 -14.66
N PRO A 380 -29.20 -1.93 -13.68
CA PRO A 380 -30.26 -2.77 -13.13
C PRO A 380 -31.36 -1.87 -12.55
N CYS A 381 -32.61 -2.11 -12.97
CA CYS A 381 -33.77 -1.45 -12.37
C CYS A 381 -33.71 -1.62 -10.85
N PRO A 382 -33.92 -0.56 -10.05
CA PRO A 382 -34.08 -0.73 -8.62
C PRO A 382 -35.31 -1.61 -8.40
N GLU A 383 -35.12 -2.80 -7.82
CA GLU A 383 -36.22 -3.63 -7.36
C GLU A 383 -36.98 -2.86 -6.27
N SER A 384 -38.29 -2.73 -6.49
CA SER A 384 -39.29 -2.05 -5.67
C SER A 384 -39.61 -2.77 -4.37
#